data_AF-A0A2S7CAF9-F1
#
_entry.id   AF-A0A2S7CAF9-F1
#
_cell.length_a   1.000
_cell.length_b   1.000
_cell.length_c   1.000
_cell.angle_alpha   90.00
_cell.angle_beta   90.00
_cell.angle_gamma   90.00
#
_symmetry.space_group_name_H-M   'P 1'
#
loop_
_entity.id
_entity.type
_entity.pdbx_description
1 polymer ?
#
loop_
_entity_poly.entity_id
_entity_poly.type
_entity_poly.pdbx_seq_one_letter_code
_entity_poly.pdbx_strand_id
1 'polypeptide(L)'
;MSDTRVSGQPEPMQATAAQLALWQRLQAYRFGSDADALPAFVRRVAKQAHCSVAQAQLAVDEYRRFCFLACSDTHDVTPSPLVDQVWHTHLTDTREYWQQFCPQVLQTTLHHQPGRGDSDDAARFQTQYRQTLERYRTHFGGPPAQVWPAPPPHSAPSEATPAQHHDAEASLRALRGEPMRARRGAGLGTLLVWAVATLVIGVVAGNGEAASPLHWRGSSFLAVFAVGIGLAWSASAWLRRQLRSIGRASPVHAVDTMELACLSGGAGRVADLLFARLLAYDAVHLQRDEDAQARKWLHCDPTVAVPAALQPALQCVRDGEDPVLAWQTLRTLAAPVQQRLIDKGLLLDRRMALLVRGISAVPVAALWTLGACKLVIGLQGGYPVGYLLALMVLVSMVLLGFLLVPVRRSGAGDARLRERRSKVRPDAARTGNDPGEAVALYGTVALVGTPWVSYHTLRAPTTSTTDSSGSSCGGGGDSGGDGGGGCGGCGGGGD
;
A
#
# COMPACT_ATOMS: atom_id res chain seq x y z
N MET A 1 31.09 6.46 53.76
CA MET A 1 29.96 7.41 53.85
C MET A 1 30.19 8.42 52.74
N SER A 2 29.47 8.40 51.62
CA SER A 2 28.01 8.33 51.51
C SER A 2 27.57 7.56 50.27
N ASP A 3 26.67 6.61 50.50
CA ASP A 3 25.94 5.79 49.52
C ASP A 3 24.78 6.65 48.99
N THR A 4 24.97 7.32 47.85
CA THR A 4 23.86 7.95 47.11
C THR A 4 23.13 6.89 46.30
N ARG A 5 22.26 6.14 46.99
CA ARG A 5 21.19 5.38 46.34
C ARG A 5 20.33 6.37 45.55
N VAL A 6 20.41 6.28 44.23
CA VAL A 6 19.47 6.95 43.32
C VAL A 6 18.08 6.36 43.63
N SER A 7 17.26 7.14 44.33
CA SER A 7 15.92 6.75 44.73
C SER A 7 15.00 6.59 43.52
N GLY A 8 14.27 5.47 43.44
CA GLY A 8 12.88 5.54 43.00
C GLY A 8 12.40 4.58 41.89
N GLN A 9 13.20 3.63 41.42
CA GLN A 9 12.71 2.63 40.45
C GLN A 9 12.68 1.25 41.13
N PRO A 10 11.51 0.57 41.20
CA PRO A 10 11.41 -0.74 41.84
C PRO A 10 12.30 -1.76 41.14
N GLU A 11 13.08 -2.52 41.91
CA GLU A 11 13.81 -3.68 41.41
C GLU A 11 12.82 -4.75 40.90
N PRO A 12 13.21 -5.53 39.87
CA PRO A 12 12.36 -6.59 39.36
C PRO A 12 12.10 -7.62 40.46
N MET A 13 10.82 -7.86 40.74
CA MET A 13 10.37 -8.88 41.68
C MET A 13 10.77 -10.27 41.17
N GLN A 14 11.20 -11.14 42.09
CA GLN A 14 11.55 -12.55 41.81
C GLN A 14 12.67 -12.74 40.77
N ALA A 15 13.56 -11.75 40.59
CA ALA A 15 14.67 -11.83 39.66
C ALA A 15 15.81 -12.74 40.17
N THR A 16 16.34 -13.58 39.29
CA THR A 16 17.58 -14.33 39.51
C THR A 16 18.79 -13.40 39.59
N ALA A 17 19.93 -13.88 40.11
CA ALA A 17 21.15 -13.09 40.18
C ALA A 17 21.61 -12.55 38.80
N ALA A 18 21.44 -13.34 37.73
CA ALA A 18 21.74 -12.91 36.37
C ALA A 18 20.79 -11.80 35.88
N GLN A 19 19.49 -11.91 36.19
CA GLN A 19 18.49 -10.89 35.86
C GLN A 19 18.74 -9.58 36.64
N LEU A 20 19.10 -9.66 37.92
CA LEU A 20 19.47 -8.48 38.72
C LEU A 20 20.72 -7.79 38.14
N ALA A 21 21.73 -8.54 37.71
CA ALA A 21 22.91 -7.98 37.05
C ALA A 21 22.57 -7.28 35.72
N LEU A 22 21.68 -7.86 34.91
CA LEU A 22 21.16 -7.21 33.70
C LEU A 22 20.45 -5.90 34.04
N TRP A 23 19.58 -5.92 35.06
CA TRP A 23 18.84 -4.74 35.49
C TRP A 23 19.77 -3.60 35.96
N GLN A 24 20.80 -3.92 36.73
CA GLN A 24 21.81 -2.94 37.17
C GLN A 24 22.52 -2.28 35.98
N ARG A 25 22.91 -3.06 34.96
CA ARG A 25 23.52 -2.51 33.74
C ARG A 25 22.56 -1.60 32.97
N LEU A 26 21.30 -2.02 32.83
CA LEU A 26 20.26 -1.21 32.18
C LEU A 26 20.02 0.11 32.91
N GLN A 27 20.03 0.11 34.24
CA GLN A 27 19.91 1.33 35.06
C GLN A 27 21.15 2.23 34.97
N ALA A 28 22.35 1.64 34.87
CA ALA A 28 23.60 2.38 34.74
C ALA A 28 23.76 3.02 33.36
N TYR A 29 23.17 2.44 32.31
CA TYR A 29 23.31 2.92 30.94
C TYR A 29 22.73 4.34 30.74
N ARG A 30 23.49 5.17 30.00
CA ARG A 30 23.21 6.60 29.76
C ARG A 30 23.04 6.97 28.28
N PHE A 31 22.97 5.99 27.37
CA PHE A 31 22.80 6.22 25.92
C PHE A 31 23.94 7.07 25.30
N GLY A 32 25.17 6.87 25.80
CA GLY A 32 26.38 7.56 25.38
C GLY A 32 27.38 7.74 26.54
N SER A 33 28.59 8.21 26.21
CA SER A 33 29.69 8.44 27.16
C SER A 33 29.56 9.72 27.98
N ASP A 34 28.88 10.72 27.45
CA ASP A 34 28.87 12.08 27.98
C ASP A 34 27.74 12.26 29.00
N ALA A 35 27.94 13.16 29.99
CA ALA A 35 26.93 13.44 31.01
C ALA A 35 25.60 13.96 30.41
N ASP A 36 25.66 14.62 29.25
CA ASP A 36 24.51 15.15 28.53
C ASP A 36 23.86 14.16 27.55
N ALA A 37 24.40 12.94 27.40
CA ALA A 37 23.91 11.96 26.45
C ALA A 37 22.46 11.54 26.72
N LEU A 38 22.12 11.22 27.97
CA LEU A 38 20.76 10.84 28.36
C LEU A 38 19.75 12.00 28.14
N PRO A 39 20.00 13.24 28.63
CA PRO A 39 19.14 14.38 28.31
C PRO A 39 18.96 14.63 26.79
N ALA A 40 20.03 14.49 26.00
CA ALA A 40 19.97 14.65 24.55
C ALA A 40 19.11 13.55 23.89
N PHE A 41 19.29 12.30 24.32
CA PHE A 41 18.49 11.17 23.87
C PHE A 41 17.00 11.38 24.18
N VAL A 42 16.66 11.79 25.41
CA VAL A 42 15.28 12.06 25.83
C VAL A 42 14.65 13.20 25.01
N ARG A 43 15.37 14.28 24.73
CA ARG A 43 14.87 15.36 23.86
C ARG A 43 14.58 14.88 22.44
N ARG A 44 15.41 14.00 21.90
CA ARG A 44 15.22 13.42 20.56
C ARG A 44 14.02 12.47 20.53
N VAL A 45 13.86 11.63 21.54
CA VAL A 45 12.65 10.80 21.73
C VAL A 45 11.40 11.69 21.79
N ALA A 46 11.40 12.74 22.60
CA ALA A 46 10.27 13.67 22.71
C ALA A 46 9.87 14.28 21.36
N LYS A 47 10.87 14.67 20.56
CA LYS A 47 10.66 15.20 19.21
C LYS A 47 10.07 14.16 18.25
N GLN A 48 10.59 12.93 18.25
CA GLN A 48 10.16 11.87 17.34
C GLN A 48 8.80 11.26 17.71
N ALA A 49 8.53 11.11 19.01
CA ALA A 49 7.28 10.59 19.54
C ALA A 49 6.18 11.66 19.68
N HIS A 50 6.48 12.92 19.34
CA HIS A 50 5.60 14.07 19.50
C HIS A 50 4.99 14.19 20.91
N CYS A 51 5.80 13.94 21.94
CA CYS A 51 5.37 13.95 23.35
C CYS A 51 6.18 14.94 24.20
N SER A 52 5.75 15.17 25.44
CA SER A 52 6.49 16.06 26.35
C SER A 52 7.81 15.42 26.79
N VAL A 53 8.80 16.24 27.16
CA VAL A 53 10.10 15.74 27.68
C VAL A 53 9.91 14.85 28.92
N ALA A 54 8.94 15.18 29.78
CA ALA A 54 8.61 14.37 30.95
C ALA A 54 8.02 12.99 30.56
N GLN A 55 7.15 12.94 29.55
CA GLN A 55 6.61 11.68 29.04
C GLN A 55 7.67 10.84 28.31
N ALA A 56 8.58 11.49 27.57
CA ALA A 56 9.72 10.82 26.96
C ALA A 56 10.67 10.23 28.01
N GLN A 57 10.95 10.96 29.10
CA GLN A 57 11.76 10.46 30.21
C GLN A 57 11.16 9.17 30.80
N LEU A 58 9.85 9.18 31.05
CA LEU A 58 9.15 8.00 31.52
C LEU A 58 9.21 6.86 30.50
N ALA A 59 9.01 7.14 29.21
CA ALA A 59 9.10 6.14 28.15
C ALA A 59 10.49 5.50 28.05
N VAL A 60 11.56 6.27 28.29
CA VAL A 60 12.93 5.76 28.34
C VAL A 60 13.14 4.83 29.54
N ASP A 61 12.56 5.13 30.69
CA ASP A 61 12.60 4.23 31.85
C ASP A 61 11.79 2.94 31.59
N GLU A 62 10.65 3.05 30.92
CA GLU A 62 9.86 1.90 30.47
C GLU A 62 10.55 1.07 29.39
N TYR A 63 11.35 1.69 28.53
CA TYR A 63 12.19 1.00 27.55
C TYR A 63 13.25 0.12 28.24
N ARG A 64 13.83 0.56 29.36
CA ARG A 64 14.73 -0.30 30.16
C ARG A 64 14.01 -1.54 30.67
N ARG A 65 12.77 -1.40 31.16
CA ARG A 65 11.94 -2.55 31.60
C ARG A 65 11.61 -3.49 30.45
N PHE A 66 11.29 -2.94 29.27
CA PHE A 66 11.08 -3.74 28.08
C PHE A 66 12.34 -4.53 27.68
N CYS A 67 13.52 -3.91 27.66
CA CYS A 67 14.78 -4.61 27.41
C CYS A 67 15.07 -5.71 28.44
N PHE A 68 14.76 -5.46 29.72
CA PHE A 68 14.84 -6.49 30.75
C PHE A 68 13.96 -7.70 30.38
N LEU A 69 12.68 -7.47 30.09
CA LEU A 69 11.74 -8.54 29.72
C LEU A 69 12.19 -9.30 28.46
N ALA A 70 12.68 -8.58 27.45
CA ALA A 70 13.12 -9.15 26.18
C ALA A 70 14.36 -10.04 26.31
N CYS A 71 15.27 -9.71 27.23
CA CYS A 71 16.52 -10.45 27.43
C CYS A 71 16.44 -11.49 28.57
N SER A 72 15.42 -11.42 29.42
CA SER A 72 15.26 -12.34 30.55
C SER A 72 14.39 -13.56 30.26
N ASP A 73 13.72 -13.60 29.11
CA ASP A 73 12.67 -14.57 28.80
C ASP A 73 12.98 -15.40 27.55
N THR A 74 12.33 -16.55 27.44
CA THR A 74 12.46 -17.48 26.30
C THR A 74 11.45 -17.19 25.19
N HIS A 75 10.44 -16.34 25.45
CA HIS A 75 9.44 -15.98 24.45
C HIS A 75 9.57 -14.53 24.03
N ASP A 76 9.33 -14.27 22.75
CA ASP A 76 9.34 -12.93 22.16
C ASP A 76 8.30 -12.00 22.83
N VAL A 77 8.69 -10.74 23.06
CA VAL A 77 7.86 -9.70 23.68
C VAL A 77 7.54 -8.57 22.69
N THR A 78 6.38 -7.92 22.84
CA THR A 78 5.98 -6.75 22.03
C THR A 78 5.96 -5.49 22.90
N PRO A 79 6.68 -4.42 22.52
CA PRO A 79 6.61 -3.14 23.22
C PRO A 79 5.26 -2.44 23.00
N SER A 80 4.94 -1.44 23.83
CA SER A 80 3.88 -0.49 23.50
C SER A 80 4.32 0.46 22.37
N PRO A 81 3.40 1.16 21.68
CA PRO A 81 3.79 2.09 20.60
C PRO A 81 4.79 3.16 21.03
N LEU A 82 4.67 3.66 22.27
CA LEU A 82 5.58 4.68 22.79
C LEU A 82 6.96 4.10 23.11
N VAL A 83 7.02 2.89 23.69
CA VAL A 83 8.29 2.19 23.97
C VAL A 83 8.98 1.74 22.68
N ASP A 84 8.22 1.29 21.69
CA ASP A 84 8.70 0.95 20.36
C ASP A 84 9.32 2.16 19.66
N GLN A 85 8.72 3.35 19.82
CA GLN A 85 9.30 4.59 19.31
C GLN A 85 10.66 4.92 19.97
N VAL A 86 10.81 4.68 21.29
CA VAL A 86 12.12 4.83 21.97
C VAL A 86 13.13 3.84 21.39
N TRP A 87 12.72 2.59 21.16
CA TRP A 87 13.58 1.55 20.60
C TRP A 87 14.03 1.92 19.18
N HIS A 88 13.11 2.40 18.33
CA HIS A 88 13.43 2.93 17.01
C HIS A 88 14.44 4.08 17.09
N THR A 89 14.24 5.05 18.01
CA THR A 89 15.22 6.13 18.22
C THR A 89 16.60 5.56 18.57
N HIS A 90 16.67 4.57 19.45
CA HIS A 90 17.94 3.97 19.86
C HIS A 90 18.62 3.20 18.72
N LEU A 91 17.86 2.51 17.88
CA LEU A 91 18.39 1.80 16.70
C LEU A 91 19.04 2.75 15.68
N THR A 92 18.62 4.02 15.63
CA THR A 92 19.26 5.02 14.76
C THR A 92 20.67 5.40 15.21
N ASP A 93 20.99 5.26 16.50
CA ASP A 93 22.36 5.43 17.03
C ASP A 93 23.14 4.12 16.82
N THR A 94 23.30 3.71 15.56
CA THR A 94 23.72 2.35 15.15
C THR A 94 25.03 1.88 15.81
N ARG A 95 26.05 2.74 15.92
CA ARG A 95 27.31 2.39 16.59
C ARG A 95 27.10 2.16 18.09
N GLU A 96 26.37 3.06 18.74
CA GLU A 96 26.07 2.94 20.17
C GLU A 96 25.26 1.68 20.46
N TYR A 97 24.21 1.43 19.68
CA TYR A 97 23.33 0.29 19.85
C TYR A 97 24.05 -1.04 19.62
N TRP A 98 24.75 -1.19 18.49
CA TRP A 98 25.36 -2.46 18.09
C TRP A 98 26.73 -2.74 18.74
N GLN A 99 27.51 -1.71 19.08
CA GLN A 99 28.88 -1.87 19.59
C GLN A 99 28.99 -1.66 21.10
N GLN A 100 28.05 -0.94 21.72
CA GLN A 100 28.06 -0.69 23.17
C GLN A 100 26.86 -1.35 23.85
N PHE A 101 25.63 -0.97 23.49
CA PHE A 101 24.44 -1.41 24.21
C PHE A 101 24.22 -2.93 24.16
N CYS A 102 24.14 -3.53 22.96
CA CYS A 102 23.93 -4.98 22.82
C CYS A 102 25.05 -5.80 23.49
N PRO A 103 26.35 -5.61 23.19
CA PRO A 103 27.40 -6.46 23.76
C PRO A 103 27.73 -6.15 25.23
N GLN A 104 27.67 -4.89 25.68
CA GLN A 104 28.13 -4.51 27.02
C GLN A 104 26.98 -4.41 28.04
N VAL A 105 25.80 -3.94 27.63
CA VAL A 105 24.65 -3.76 28.52
C VAL A 105 23.75 -5.00 28.50
N LEU A 106 23.26 -5.39 27.34
CA LEU A 106 22.37 -6.56 27.21
C LEU A 106 23.15 -7.88 27.30
N GLN A 107 24.41 -7.89 26.84
CA GLN A 107 25.22 -9.10 26.64
C GLN A 107 24.57 -10.13 25.70
N THR A 108 23.64 -9.66 24.87
CA THR A 108 22.94 -10.41 23.84
C THR A 108 22.49 -9.45 22.75
N THR A 109 22.18 -9.98 21.58
CA THR A 109 21.76 -9.18 20.44
C THR A 109 20.24 -9.10 20.38
N LEU A 110 19.69 -7.90 20.55
CA LEU A 110 18.26 -7.66 20.45
C LEU A 110 17.92 -7.06 19.07
N HIS A 111 17.33 -7.86 18.18
CA HIS A 111 16.92 -7.43 16.84
C HIS A 111 15.48 -6.95 16.82
N HIS A 112 15.22 -5.86 16.09
CA HIS A 112 13.86 -5.42 15.78
C HIS A 112 13.36 -6.13 14.53
N GLN A 113 12.17 -6.72 14.60
CA GLN A 113 11.51 -7.37 13.48
C GLN A 113 10.18 -6.65 13.18
N PRO A 114 10.09 -5.87 12.09
CA PRO A 114 8.84 -5.22 11.74
C PRO A 114 7.79 -6.25 11.32
N GLY A 115 6.53 -5.99 11.69
CA GLY A 115 5.40 -6.76 11.17
C GLY A 115 5.26 -6.63 9.66
N ARG A 116 4.76 -7.67 9.00
CA ARG A 116 4.45 -7.71 7.56
C ARG A 116 3.20 -6.90 7.20
N GLY A 117 2.47 -6.42 8.21
CA GLY A 117 1.32 -5.52 8.05
C GLY A 117 0.01 -6.22 7.68
N ASP A 118 -0.07 -7.55 7.81
CA ASP A 118 -1.29 -8.33 7.60
C ASP A 118 -2.12 -8.48 8.91
N SER A 119 -3.36 -8.96 8.77
CA SER A 119 -4.29 -9.14 9.89
C SER A 119 -3.85 -10.24 10.87
N ASP A 120 -3.09 -11.22 10.39
CA ASP A 120 -2.64 -12.35 11.19
C ASP A 120 -1.47 -11.93 12.10
N ASP A 121 -0.57 -11.09 11.59
CA ASP A 121 0.45 -10.39 12.36
C ASP A 121 -0.17 -9.48 13.41
N ALA A 122 -1.23 -8.72 13.08
CA ALA A 122 -1.92 -7.87 14.05
C ALA A 122 -2.50 -8.67 15.23
N ALA A 123 -3.12 -9.83 14.96
CA ALA A 123 -3.65 -10.71 16.00
C ALA A 123 -2.54 -11.36 16.84
N ARG A 124 -1.43 -11.77 16.21
CA ARG A 124 -0.24 -12.31 16.90
C ARG A 124 0.35 -11.25 17.82
N PHE A 125 0.65 -10.05 17.32
CA PHE A 125 1.21 -8.96 18.11
C PHE A 125 0.28 -8.51 19.23
N GLN A 126 -1.04 -8.53 19.02
CA GLN A 126 -1.99 -8.22 20.09
C GLN A 126 -1.94 -9.26 21.21
N THR A 127 -1.82 -10.54 20.87
CA THR A 127 -1.68 -11.63 21.85
C THR A 127 -0.36 -11.54 22.60
N GLN A 128 0.73 -11.31 21.87
CA GLN A 128 2.07 -11.13 22.42
C GLN A 128 2.20 -9.89 23.31
N TYR A 129 1.55 -8.77 22.94
CA TYR A 129 1.48 -7.58 23.78
C TYR A 129 0.73 -7.83 25.09
N ARG A 130 -0.36 -8.61 25.08
CA ARG A 130 -1.05 -9.02 26.33
C ARG A 130 -0.14 -9.85 27.23
N GLN A 131 0.59 -10.80 26.66
CA GLN A 131 1.56 -11.61 27.41
C GLN A 131 2.70 -10.74 27.98
N THR A 132 3.15 -9.74 27.21
CA THR A 132 4.17 -8.78 27.65
C THR A 132 3.67 -7.98 28.85
N LEU A 133 2.43 -7.46 28.82
CA LEU A 133 1.84 -6.73 29.95
C LEU A 133 1.67 -7.61 31.20
N GLU A 134 1.33 -8.89 31.02
CA GLU A 134 1.19 -9.81 32.16
C GLU A 134 2.54 -10.07 32.84
N ARG A 135 3.58 -10.29 32.04
CA ARG A 135 4.95 -10.47 32.57
C ARG A 135 5.51 -9.21 33.20
N TYR A 136 5.21 -8.06 32.59
CA TYR A 136 5.51 -6.77 33.19
C TYR A 136 4.93 -6.69 34.61
N ARG A 137 3.67 -7.12 34.81
CA ARG A 137 3.03 -7.12 36.14
C ARG A 137 3.75 -8.01 37.14
N THR A 138 4.20 -9.19 36.71
CA THR A 138 4.94 -10.11 37.56
C THR A 138 6.26 -9.52 38.06
N HIS A 139 6.99 -8.80 37.21
CA HIS A 139 8.31 -8.25 37.57
C HIS A 139 8.27 -6.84 38.14
N PHE A 140 7.40 -5.96 37.66
CA PHE A 140 7.43 -4.53 37.98
C PHE A 140 6.10 -3.98 38.54
N GLY A 141 5.08 -4.83 38.70
CA GLY A 141 3.75 -4.41 39.14
C GLY A 141 2.95 -3.69 38.04
N GLY A 142 2.02 -2.82 38.43
CA GLY A 142 1.10 -2.18 37.49
C GLY A 142 1.82 -1.28 36.47
N PRO A 143 1.73 -1.55 35.15
CA PRO A 143 2.35 -0.70 34.14
C PRO A 143 1.64 0.66 34.04
N PRO A 144 2.38 1.78 33.88
CA PRO A 144 1.78 3.10 33.74
C PRO A 144 0.98 3.20 32.43
N ALA A 145 -0.34 3.38 32.53
CA ALA A 145 -1.27 3.39 31.39
C ALA A 145 -0.92 4.43 30.30
N GLN A 146 -0.24 5.51 30.69
CA GLN A 146 0.25 6.56 29.78
C GLN A 146 1.39 6.13 28.85
N VAL A 147 2.11 5.04 29.17
CA VAL A 147 3.14 4.44 28.32
C VAL A 147 2.71 3.07 27.82
N TRP A 148 1.99 2.30 28.65
CA TRP A 148 1.51 0.96 28.37
C TRP A 148 -0.03 0.94 28.34
N PRO A 149 -0.65 1.37 27.23
CA PRO A 149 -2.10 1.41 27.12
C PRO A 149 -2.70 0.01 27.21
N ALA A 150 -3.94 -0.07 27.72
CA ALA A 150 -4.68 -1.31 27.79
C ALA A 150 -4.89 -1.90 26.38
N PRO A 151 -4.75 -3.22 26.21
CA PRO A 151 -5.01 -3.87 24.94
C PRO A 151 -6.49 -3.72 24.56
N PRO A 152 -6.84 -3.56 23.28
CA PRO A 152 -8.25 -3.51 22.87
C PRO A 152 -9.00 -4.79 23.33
N PRO A 153 -10.29 -4.66 23.73
CA PRO A 153 -11.11 -5.83 24.02
C PRO A 153 -11.16 -6.75 22.79
N HIS A 154 -11.31 -8.06 23.02
CA HIS A 154 -11.31 -9.08 21.99
C HIS A 154 -12.51 -8.88 21.06
N SER A 155 -12.31 -8.01 20.07
CA SER A 155 -13.26 -7.66 19.04
C SER A 155 -12.71 -8.33 17.78
N ALA A 156 -13.55 -9.14 17.12
CA ALA A 156 -13.26 -9.70 15.81
C ALA A 156 -12.60 -8.65 14.90
N PRO A 157 -11.69 -9.04 13.98
CA PRO A 157 -10.78 -8.15 13.26
C PRO A 157 -11.52 -6.93 12.72
N SER A 158 -11.39 -5.83 13.45
CA SER A 158 -11.92 -4.54 13.06
C SER A 158 -10.91 -3.96 12.10
N GLU A 159 -11.36 -3.76 10.86
CA GLU A 159 -10.61 -3.16 9.76
C GLU A 159 -9.77 -1.98 10.28
N ALA A 160 -8.45 -2.18 10.32
CA ALA A 160 -7.50 -1.11 10.58
C ALA A 160 -7.81 0.05 9.60
N THR A 161 -8.08 1.22 10.15
CA THR A 161 -8.49 2.39 9.38
C THR A 161 -7.31 2.86 8.50
N PRO A 162 -7.39 2.77 7.16
CA PRO A 162 -6.28 3.14 6.28
C PRO A 162 -6.46 4.61 5.85
N ALA A 163 -6.28 5.56 6.78
CA ALA A 163 -6.62 6.96 6.52
C ALA A 163 -5.79 7.61 5.39
N GLN A 164 -4.59 7.11 5.08
CA GLN A 164 -3.75 7.68 4.01
C GLN A 164 -3.78 6.89 2.69
N HIS A 165 -3.95 5.56 2.73
CA HIS A 165 -4.10 4.76 1.52
C HIS A 165 -5.47 4.96 0.84
N HIS A 166 -6.51 5.32 1.61
CA HIS A 166 -7.85 5.52 1.04
C HIS A 166 -7.89 6.69 0.07
N ASP A 167 -7.16 7.79 0.32
CA ASP A 167 -7.24 9.00 -0.49
C ASP A 167 -6.55 8.85 -1.85
N ALA A 168 -5.35 8.25 -1.85
CA ALA A 168 -4.63 7.97 -3.09
C ALA A 168 -5.36 6.91 -3.93
N GLU A 169 -5.85 5.84 -3.30
CA GLU A 169 -6.60 4.81 -4.00
C GLU A 169 -7.98 5.32 -4.48
N ALA A 170 -8.67 6.14 -3.69
CA ALA A 170 -9.90 6.81 -4.11
C ALA A 170 -9.66 7.73 -5.30
N SER A 171 -8.55 8.46 -5.31
CA SER A 171 -8.15 9.32 -6.42
C SER A 171 -7.86 8.50 -7.68
N LEU A 172 -7.12 7.39 -7.57
CA LEU A 172 -6.86 6.47 -8.69
C LEU A 172 -8.14 5.80 -9.20
N ARG A 173 -9.03 5.37 -8.29
CA ARG A 173 -10.35 4.81 -8.66
C ARG A 173 -11.20 5.84 -9.39
N ALA A 174 -11.21 7.09 -8.93
CA ALA A 174 -11.91 8.17 -9.60
C ALA A 174 -11.33 8.48 -10.99
N LEU A 175 -9.99 8.49 -11.15
CA LEU A 175 -9.32 8.62 -12.45
C LEU A 175 -9.66 7.46 -13.39
N ARG A 176 -9.73 6.23 -12.85
CA ARG A 176 -10.21 5.06 -13.60
C ARG A 176 -11.70 5.17 -13.95
N GLY A 177 -12.45 6.04 -13.28
CA GLY A 177 -13.90 6.18 -13.42
C GLY A 177 -14.66 5.05 -12.73
N GLU A 178 -14.05 4.36 -11.77
CA GLU A 178 -14.74 3.35 -10.98
C GLU A 178 -15.75 4.01 -10.04
N PRO A 179 -16.90 3.35 -9.80
CA PRO A 179 -17.89 3.84 -8.86
C PRO A 179 -17.31 3.79 -7.43
N MET A 180 -17.24 4.96 -6.78
CA MET A 180 -17.07 5.03 -5.33
C MET A 180 -18.20 4.23 -4.66
N ARG A 181 -17.88 3.53 -3.55
CA ARG A 181 -18.89 2.83 -2.73
C ARG A 181 -20.09 3.77 -2.58
N ALA A 182 -21.22 3.36 -3.14
CA ALA A 182 -22.42 4.18 -3.18
C ALA A 182 -22.93 4.36 -1.75
N ARG A 183 -22.44 5.40 -1.06
CA ARG A 183 -23.14 5.95 0.08
C ARG A 183 -24.48 6.44 -0.49
N ARG A 184 -25.58 5.80 -0.11
CA ARG A 184 -26.95 6.14 -0.56
C ARG A 184 -27.09 7.66 -0.47
N GLY A 185 -27.14 8.35 -1.62
CA GLY A 185 -27.17 9.83 -1.71
C GLY A 185 -26.18 10.52 -2.66
N ALA A 186 -25.24 9.81 -3.31
CA ALA A 186 -24.19 10.43 -4.15
C ALA A 186 -24.69 11.29 -5.34
N GLY A 187 -25.91 11.07 -5.84
CA GLY A 187 -26.53 11.94 -6.85
C GLY A 187 -26.77 13.36 -6.32
N LEU A 188 -27.21 13.49 -5.06
CA LEU A 188 -27.49 14.77 -4.43
C LEU A 188 -26.20 15.53 -4.10
N GLY A 189 -25.15 14.83 -3.64
CA GLY A 189 -23.86 15.44 -3.31
C GLY A 189 -23.10 15.99 -4.52
N THR A 190 -23.19 15.30 -5.67
CA THR A 190 -22.61 15.82 -6.93
C THR A 190 -23.36 17.07 -7.35
N LEU A 191 -24.70 17.05 -7.36
CA LEU A 191 -25.53 18.21 -7.68
C LEU A 191 -25.31 19.39 -6.72
N LEU A 192 -25.07 19.12 -5.43
CA LEU A 192 -24.74 20.14 -4.44
C LEU A 192 -23.39 20.79 -4.71
N VAL A 193 -22.36 20.02 -5.09
CA VAL A 193 -21.05 20.55 -5.50
C VAL A 193 -21.18 21.44 -6.74
N TRP A 194 -21.94 21.01 -7.74
CA TRP A 194 -22.23 21.82 -8.93
C TRP A 194 -23.02 23.09 -8.57
N ALA A 195 -24.01 23.02 -7.68
CA ALA A 195 -24.81 24.17 -7.24
C ALA A 195 -24.00 25.18 -6.40
N VAL A 196 -23.12 24.70 -5.50
CA VAL A 196 -22.23 25.56 -4.71
C VAL A 196 -21.19 26.20 -5.62
N ALA A 197 -20.66 25.47 -6.60
CA ALA A 197 -19.75 26.01 -7.59
C ALA A 197 -20.38 27.06 -8.50
N THR A 198 -21.60 26.83 -9.02
CA THR A 198 -22.31 27.83 -9.82
C THR A 198 -22.68 29.05 -8.98
N LEU A 199 -23.02 28.86 -7.70
CA LEU A 199 -23.23 29.96 -6.75
C LEU A 199 -21.94 30.77 -6.53
N VAL A 200 -20.78 30.13 -6.31
CA VAL A 200 -19.50 30.83 -6.12
C VAL A 200 -19.08 31.56 -7.40
N ILE A 201 -19.23 30.94 -8.57
CA ILE A 201 -18.97 31.59 -9.87
C ILE A 201 -19.92 32.78 -10.07
N GLY A 202 -21.20 32.63 -9.72
CA GLY A 202 -22.20 33.70 -9.81
C GLY A 202 -21.95 34.86 -8.84
N VAL A 203 -21.55 34.58 -7.60
CA VAL A 203 -21.21 35.58 -6.58
C VAL A 203 -19.95 36.35 -6.95
N VAL A 204 -18.94 35.68 -7.53
CA VAL A 204 -17.71 36.36 -7.96
C VAL A 204 -17.92 37.15 -9.26
N ALA A 205 -18.70 36.63 -10.22
CA ALA A 205 -19.04 37.32 -11.46
C ALA A 205 -20.02 38.50 -11.26
N GLY A 206 -20.85 38.46 -10.21
CA GLY A 206 -21.82 39.50 -9.87
C GLY A 206 -21.22 40.81 -9.33
N ASN A 207 -19.92 40.87 -9.09
CA ASN A 207 -19.23 42.05 -8.53
C ASN A 207 -18.75 43.07 -9.58
N GLY A 208 -19.29 43.04 -10.81
CA GLY A 208 -19.15 44.13 -11.77
C GLY A 208 -17.80 44.24 -12.53
N GLU A 209 -16.93 43.25 -12.45
CA GLU A 209 -15.75 43.16 -13.34
C GLU A 209 -16.13 42.48 -14.67
N ALA A 210 -15.51 42.93 -15.77
CA ALA A 210 -15.86 42.57 -17.15
C ALA A 210 -16.23 41.09 -17.37
N ALA A 211 -17.18 40.84 -18.27
CA ALA A 211 -17.77 39.51 -18.56
C ALA A 211 -16.76 38.42 -18.98
N SER A 212 -15.53 38.80 -19.30
CA SER A 212 -14.45 37.89 -19.68
C SER A 212 -13.55 37.57 -18.47
N PRO A 213 -13.50 36.30 -17.99
CA PRO A 213 -12.70 35.88 -16.84
C PRO A 213 -11.20 36.22 -16.92
N LEU A 214 -10.69 36.42 -18.15
CA LEU A 214 -9.31 36.79 -18.43
C LEU A 214 -8.94 38.20 -17.92
N HIS A 215 -9.91 39.09 -17.73
CA HIS A 215 -9.66 40.48 -17.28
C HIS A 215 -9.84 40.70 -15.78
N TRP A 216 -10.20 39.66 -15.03
CA TRP A 216 -10.41 39.78 -13.58
C TRP A 216 -9.11 40.03 -12.81
N ARG A 217 -9.23 40.70 -11.67
CA ARG A 217 -8.13 40.88 -10.71
C ARG A 217 -7.52 39.54 -10.29
N GLY A 218 -6.21 39.54 -10.03
CA GLY A 218 -5.41 38.32 -9.83
C GLY A 218 -5.92 37.41 -8.71
N SER A 219 -6.37 37.97 -7.57
CA SER A 219 -6.91 37.20 -6.44
C SER A 219 -8.26 36.55 -6.74
N SER A 220 -9.19 37.30 -7.33
CA SER A 220 -10.51 36.81 -7.73
C SER A 220 -10.41 35.70 -8.78
N PHE A 221 -9.52 35.88 -9.77
CA PHE A 221 -9.22 34.84 -10.75
C PHE A 221 -8.65 33.58 -10.08
N LEU A 222 -7.70 33.72 -9.15
CA LEU A 222 -7.06 32.58 -8.49
C LEU A 222 -8.06 31.74 -7.69
N ALA A 223 -8.98 32.38 -6.96
CA ALA A 223 -10.03 31.70 -6.20
C ALA A 223 -10.97 30.91 -7.12
N VAL A 224 -11.44 31.52 -8.21
CA VAL A 224 -12.31 30.84 -9.19
C VAL A 224 -11.55 29.76 -9.96
N PHE A 225 -10.28 29.98 -10.28
CA PHE A 225 -9.44 28.98 -10.93
C PHE A 225 -9.29 27.74 -10.05
N ALA A 226 -9.00 27.90 -8.75
CA ALA A 226 -8.89 26.81 -7.79
C ALA A 226 -10.19 25.99 -7.66
N VAL A 227 -11.35 26.66 -7.57
CA VAL A 227 -12.66 25.98 -7.58
C VAL A 227 -12.90 25.27 -8.91
N GLY A 228 -12.47 25.90 -10.02
CA GLY A 228 -12.49 25.33 -11.36
C GLY A 228 -11.74 24.00 -11.46
N ILE A 229 -10.62 23.82 -10.73
CA ILE A 229 -9.88 22.54 -10.70
C ILE A 229 -10.78 21.41 -10.18
N GLY A 230 -11.45 21.63 -9.05
CA GLY A 230 -12.36 20.64 -8.47
C GLY A 230 -13.53 20.31 -9.40
N LEU A 231 -14.10 21.32 -10.05
CA LEU A 231 -15.19 21.14 -11.01
C LEU A 231 -14.75 20.37 -12.25
N ALA A 232 -13.65 20.78 -12.88
CA ALA A 232 -13.08 20.12 -14.05
C ALA A 232 -12.76 18.66 -13.74
N TRP A 233 -12.16 18.37 -12.58
CA TRP A 233 -11.91 17.01 -12.12
C TRP A 233 -13.22 16.21 -11.97
N SER A 234 -14.24 16.76 -11.32
CA SER A 234 -15.52 16.09 -11.10
C SER A 234 -16.27 15.84 -12.42
N ALA A 235 -16.24 16.81 -13.33
CA ALA A 235 -16.82 16.75 -14.67
C ALA A 235 -16.13 15.67 -15.52
N SER A 236 -14.79 15.66 -15.52
CA SER A 236 -13.99 14.64 -16.19
C SER A 236 -14.23 13.23 -15.64
N ALA A 237 -14.32 13.08 -14.32
CA ALA A 237 -14.64 11.80 -13.70
C ALA A 237 -16.06 11.32 -14.02
N TRP A 238 -17.04 12.24 -14.00
CA TRP A 238 -18.43 11.95 -14.37
C TRP A 238 -18.56 11.57 -15.86
N LEU A 239 -17.93 12.34 -16.74
CA LEU A 239 -17.95 12.10 -18.18
C LEU A 239 -17.29 10.76 -18.52
N ARG A 240 -16.16 10.44 -17.87
CA ARG A 240 -15.52 9.12 -18.00
C ARG A 240 -16.46 7.99 -17.56
N ARG A 241 -17.19 8.15 -16.46
CA ARG A 241 -18.17 7.14 -16.00
C ARG A 241 -19.29 6.94 -17.01
N GLN A 242 -19.87 8.03 -17.52
CA GLN A 242 -20.96 7.96 -18.50
C GLN A 242 -20.51 7.28 -19.78
N LEU A 243 -19.37 7.70 -20.34
CA LEU A 243 -18.84 7.10 -21.57
C LEU A 243 -18.52 5.60 -21.39
N ARG A 244 -18.08 5.17 -20.21
CA ARG A 244 -17.86 3.74 -19.88
C ARG A 244 -19.17 2.94 -19.74
N SER A 245 -20.31 3.60 -19.49
CA SER A 245 -21.62 2.95 -19.33
C SER A 245 -22.44 2.84 -20.61
N ILE A 246 -22.01 3.47 -21.71
CA ILE A 246 -22.72 3.42 -23.01
C ILE A 246 -22.75 1.99 -23.59
N GLY A 247 -21.82 1.12 -23.17
CA GLY A 247 -21.88 -0.31 -23.45
C GLY A 247 -22.89 -1.03 -22.54
N ARG A 248 -24.12 -1.23 -23.02
CA ARG A 248 -25.10 -2.12 -22.36
C ARG A 248 -24.58 -3.56 -22.40
N ALA A 249 -24.46 -4.19 -21.23
CA ALA A 249 -24.25 -5.64 -21.16
C ALA A 249 -25.47 -6.35 -21.73
N SER A 250 -25.25 -7.27 -22.67
CA SER A 250 -26.27 -8.27 -23.01
C SER A 250 -26.46 -9.20 -21.80
N PRO A 251 -27.68 -9.38 -21.28
CA PRO A 251 -27.94 -10.02 -19.97
C PRO A 251 -27.64 -11.53 -19.88
N VAL A 252 -27.22 -12.19 -20.96
CA VAL A 252 -27.45 -13.65 -21.11
C VAL A 252 -26.21 -14.55 -21.02
N HIS A 253 -24.97 -14.04 -21.02
CA HIS A 253 -23.82 -14.96 -21.07
C HIS A 253 -23.13 -15.15 -19.71
N ALA A 254 -23.12 -16.40 -19.23
CA ALA A 254 -22.28 -16.81 -18.11
C ALA A 254 -20.81 -16.46 -18.41
N VAL A 255 -20.14 -15.85 -17.43
CA VAL A 255 -18.73 -15.46 -17.55
C VAL A 255 -17.92 -16.61 -16.98
N ASP A 256 -17.03 -17.16 -17.80
CA ASP A 256 -16.13 -18.24 -17.42
C ASP A 256 -15.04 -17.74 -16.44
N THR A 257 -14.39 -18.64 -15.72
CA THR A 257 -13.34 -18.31 -14.74
C THR A 257 -12.15 -17.61 -15.41
N MET A 258 -11.78 -18.02 -16.63
CA MET A 258 -10.75 -17.34 -17.44
C MET A 258 -11.17 -15.93 -17.84
N GLU A 259 -12.45 -15.75 -18.18
CA GLU A 259 -13.01 -14.43 -18.51
C GLU A 259 -13.05 -13.52 -17.27
N LEU A 260 -13.37 -14.06 -16.09
CA LEU A 260 -13.29 -13.34 -14.81
C LEU A 260 -11.85 -12.92 -14.48
N ALA A 261 -10.87 -13.81 -14.69
CA ALA A 261 -9.46 -13.50 -14.50
C ALA A 261 -9.00 -12.39 -15.44
N CYS A 262 -9.37 -12.48 -16.72
CA CYS A 262 -9.06 -11.45 -17.69
C CYS A 262 -9.72 -10.11 -17.36
N LEU A 263 -10.95 -10.14 -16.83
CA LEU A 263 -11.66 -8.93 -16.42
C LEU A 263 -11.01 -8.26 -15.19
N SER A 264 -10.54 -9.04 -14.21
CA SER A 264 -10.01 -8.48 -12.97
C SER A 264 -8.57 -7.94 -13.09
N GLY A 265 -7.71 -8.58 -13.90
CA GLY A 265 -6.29 -8.22 -14.00
C GLY A 265 -5.67 -8.39 -15.39
N GLY A 266 -6.47 -8.62 -16.44
CA GLY A 266 -5.99 -8.76 -17.81
C GLY A 266 -5.20 -10.06 -18.04
N ALA A 267 -4.30 -10.03 -19.03
CA ALA A 267 -3.54 -11.21 -19.46
C ALA A 267 -2.69 -11.84 -18.35
N GLY A 268 -2.06 -11.03 -17.49
CA GLY A 268 -1.24 -11.53 -16.39
C GLY A 268 -2.03 -12.35 -15.37
N ARG A 269 -3.28 -11.96 -15.13
CA ARG A 269 -4.19 -12.68 -14.22
C ARG A 269 -4.71 -13.98 -14.81
N VAL A 270 -4.94 -14.03 -16.12
CA VAL A 270 -5.27 -15.28 -16.82
C VAL A 270 -4.12 -16.28 -16.69
N ALA A 271 -2.89 -15.83 -16.86
CA ALA A 271 -1.72 -16.67 -16.67
C ALA A 271 -1.60 -17.17 -15.21
N ASP A 272 -1.82 -16.30 -14.22
CA ASP A 272 -1.84 -16.70 -12.80
C ASP A 272 -2.91 -17.77 -12.51
N LEU A 273 -4.10 -17.61 -13.08
CA LEU A 273 -5.19 -18.58 -12.96
C LEU A 273 -4.80 -19.93 -13.56
N LEU A 274 -4.31 -19.94 -14.81
CA LEU A 274 -3.95 -21.18 -15.51
C LEU A 274 -2.86 -21.92 -14.75
N PHE A 275 -1.84 -21.20 -14.30
CA PHE A 275 -0.74 -21.77 -13.53
C PHE A 275 -1.21 -22.31 -12.17
N ALA A 276 -2.05 -21.56 -11.45
CA ALA A 276 -2.62 -22.01 -10.17
C ALA A 276 -3.50 -23.26 -10.33
N ARG A 277 -4.25 -23.38 -11.43
CA ARG A 277 -5.03 -24.59 -11.71
C ARG A 277 -4.14 -25.77 -12.07
N LEU A 278 -3.08 -25.57 -12.85
CA LEU A 278 -2.10 -26.62 -13.16
C LEU A 278 -1.41 -27.15 -11.90
N LEU A 279 -1.08 -26.25 -10.95
CA LEU A 279 -0.58 -26.61 -9.62
C LEU A 279 -1.63 -27.38 -8.79
N ALA A 280 -2.90 -26.99 -8.87
CA ALA A 280 -3.97 -27.63 -8.10
C ALA A 280 -4.34 -29.03 -8.62
N TYR A 281 -4.10 -29.29 -9.90
CA TYR A 281 -4.24 -30.63 -10.50
C TYR A 281 -2.99 -31.50 -10.33
N ASP A 282 -1.95 -31.04 -9.61
CA ASP A 282 -0.65 -31.73 -9.51
C ASP A 282 0.01 -32.03 -10.87
N ALA A 283 -0.35 -31.27 -11.91
CA ALA A 283 0.24 -31.43 -13.24
C ALA A 283 1.64 -30.77 -13.34
N VAL A 284 1.90 -29.83 -12.44
CA VAL A 284 3.14 -29.05 -12.37
C VAL A 284 3.55 -28.94 -10.90
N HIS A 285 4.80 -29.24 -10.59
CA HIS A 285 5.41 -29.03 -9.28
C HIS A 285 6.54 -28.01 -9.36
N LEU A 286 6.60 -27.17 -8.33
CA LEU A 286 7.65 -26.17 -8.14
C LEU A 286 8.71 -26.75 -7.21
N GLN A 287 9.79 -27.30 -7.77
CA GLN A 287 10.90 -27.83 -6.98
C GLN A 287 11.95 -26.75 -6.77
N ARG A 288 12.40 -26.60 -5.51
CA ARG A 288 13.53 -25.75 -5.15
C ARG A 288 14.73 -26.67 -5.01
N ASP A 289 15.76 -26.44 -5.82
CA ASP A 289 17.03 -27.14 -5.66
C ASP A 289 17.78 -26.54 -4.45
N GLU A 290 18.20 -27.38 -3.51
CA GLU A 290 18.90 -26.94 -2.29
C GLU A 290 20.40 -26.72 -2.54
N ASP A 291 20.97 -27.33 -3.60
CA ASP A 291 22.42 -27.35 -3.84
C ASP A 291 22.89 -26.42 -4.97
N ALA A 292 21.99 -25.86 -5.77
CA ALA A 292 22.32 -24.93 -6.86
C ALA A 292 21.68 -23.55 -6.63
N GLN A 293 22.50 -22.50 -6.72
CA GLN A 293 22.08 -21.10 -6.56
C GLN A 293 20.75 -20.78 -7.28
N ALA A 294 19.70 -20.54 -6.49
CA ALA A 294 18.55 -19.68 -6.76
C ALA A 294 17.65 -19.96 -7.99
N ARG A 295 17.69 -21.13 -8.64
CA ARG A 295 16.74 -21.45 -9.74
C ARG A 295 15.66 -22.42 -9.27
N LYS A 296 14.39 -22.03 -9.36
CA LYS A 296 13.24 -22.93 -9.13
C LYS A 296 12.88 -23.57 -10.46
N TRP A 297 12.91 -24.89 -10.54
CA TRP A 297 12.66 -25.64 -11.78
C TRP A 297 11.21 -26.12 -11.80
N LEU A 298 10.61 -26.12 -12.98
CA LEU A 298 9.28 -26.69 -13.22
C LEU A 298 9.42 -28.18 -13.51
N HIS A 299 8.79 -29.02 -12.69
CA HIS A 299 8.61 -30.42 -13.02
C HIS A 299 7.17 -30.65 -13.48
N CYS A 300 6.99 -31.11 -14.71
CA CYS A 300 5.67 -31.47 -15.24
C CYS A 300 5.50 -32.98 -15.12
N ASP A 301 4.45 -33.45 -14.45
CA ASP A 301 4.12 -34.87 -14.44
C ASP A 301 3.46 -35.24 -15.79
N PRO A 302 4.03 -36.16 -16.57
CA PRO A 302 3.47 -36.57 -17.85
C PRO A 302 2.20 -37.43 -17.73
N THR A 303 1.90 -37.97 -16.55
CA THR A 303 0.88 -39.00 -16.34
C THR A 303 -0.47 -38.47 -15.86
N VAL A 304 -0.53 -37.20 -15.43
CA VAL A 304 -1.74 -36.61 -14.87
C VAL A 304 -2.70 -36.15 -15.98
N ALA A 305 -3.94 -36.64 -15.94
CA ALA A 305 -4.99 -36.24 -16.87
C ALA A 305 -5.57 -34.87 -16.50
N VAL A 306 -5.19 -33.84 -17.25
CA VAL A 306 -5.67 -32.46 -17.08
C VAL A 306 -6.89 -32.21 -18.00
N PRO A 307 -7.91 -31.42 -17.58
CA PRO A 307 -9.03 -31.04 -18.45
C PRO A 307 -8.60 -30.44 -19.80
N ALA A 308 -9.36 -30.73 -20.86
CA ALA A 308 -9.04 -30.29 -22.23
C ALA A 308 -8.79 -28.78 -22.37
N ALA A 309 -9.48 -27.95 -21.57
CA ALA A 309 -9.31 -26.49 -21.55
C ALA A 309 -7.92 -26.02 -21.07
N LEU A 310 -7.21 -26.84 -20.30
CA LEU A 310 -5.89 -26.54 -19.73
C LEU A 310 -4.75 -27.23 -20.50
N GLN A 311 -5.04 -28.08 -21.49
CA GLN A 311 -4.02 -28.74 -22.31
C GLN A 311 -3.09 -27.76 -23.05
N PRO A 312 -3.59 -26.66 -23.66
CA PRO A 312 -2.70 -25.68 -24.28
C PRO A 312 -1.79 -24.99 -23.25
N ALA A 313 -2.30 -24.75 -22.05
CA ALA A 313 -1.53 -24.16 -20.96
C ALA A 313 -0.43 -25.12 -20.48
N LEU A 314 -0.73 -26.41 -20.36
CA LEU A 314 0.25 -27.44 -20.00
C LEU A 314 1.36 -27.57 -21.06
N GLN A 315 1.03 -27.49 -22.35
CA GLN A 315 2.03 -27.49 -23.43
C GLN A 315 2.98 -26.29 -23.30
N CYS A 316 2.44 -25.07 -23.10
CA CYS A 316 3.27 -23.88 -22.92
C CYS A 316 4.20 -23.94 -21.70
N VAL A 317 3.80 -24.66 -20.64
CA VAL A 317 4.64 -24.86 -19.45
C VAL A 317 5.68 -25.95 -19.67
N ARG A 318 5.36 -27.01 -20.44
CA ARG A 318 6.32 -28.07 -20.81
C ARG A 318 7.45 -27.54 -21.70
N ASP A 319 7.15 -26.60 -22.59
CA ASP A 319 8.14 -26.00 -23.49
C ASP A 319 9.04 -24.97 -22.77
N GLY A 320 8.65 -24.52 -21.57
CA GLY A 320 9.36 -23.51 -20.79
C GLY A 320 10.08 -24.09 -19.58
N GLU A 321 11.41 -24.14 -19.61
CA GLU A 321 12.22 -24.63 -18.48
C GLU A 321 12.17 -23.70 -17.24
N ASP A 322 11.88 -22.41 -17.44
CA ASP A 322 11.82 -21.39 -16.40
C ASP A 322 10.37 -20.95 -16.09
N PRO A 323 9.95 -20.89 -14.80
CA PRO A 323 8.62 -20.40 -14.39
C PRO A 323 8.25 -19.00 -14.90
N VAL A 324 9.22 -18.11 -15.09
CA VAL A 324 8.97 -16.75 -15.59
C VAL A 324 8.65 -16.77 -17.09
N LEU A 325 9.41 -17.54 -17.87
CA LEU A 325 9.18 -17.74 -19.30
C LEU A 325 7.86 -18.47 -19.54
N ALA A 326 7.57 -19.53 -18.78
CA ALA A 326 6.28 -20.22 -18.82
C ALA A 326 5.11 -19.27 -18.51
N TRP A 327 5.27 -18.34 -17.56
CA TRP A 327 4.25 -17.33 -17.30
C TRP A 327 4.06 -16.35 -18.47
N GLN A 328 5.15 -15.93 -19.12
CA GLN A 328 5.08 -15.06 -20.30
C GLN A 328 4.38 -15.73 -21.47
N THR A 329 4.65 -17.01 -21.73
CA THR A 329 3.98 -17.78 -22.79
C THR A 329 2.50 -17.96 -22.47
N LEU A 330 2.14 -18.27 -21.22
CA LEU A 330 0.73 -18.38 -20.78
C LEU A 330 -0.07 -17.08 -20.98
N ARG A 331 0.56 -15.90 -20.90
CA ARG A 331 -0.12 -14.62 -21.17
C ARG A 331 -0.61 -14.51 -22.61
N THR A 332 0.04 -15.18 -23.56
CA THR A 332 -0.37 -15.15 -24.97
C THR A 332 -1.73 -15.82 -25.19
N LEU A 333 -2.06 -16.82 -24.37
CA LEU A 333 -3.36 -17.52 -24.38
C LEU A 333 -4.52 -16.63 -23.92
N ALA A 334 -4.24 -15.44 -23.35
CA ALA A 334 -5.26 -14.50 -22.92
C ALA A 334 -5.87 -13.69 -24.09
N ALA A 335 -5.20 -13.60 -25.25
CA ALA A 335 -5.69 -12.85 -26.40
C ALA A 335 -7.10 -13.26 -26.88
N PRO A 336 -7.41 -14.56 -27.10
CA PRO A 336 -8.76 -14.97 -27.51
C PRO A 336 -9.82 -14.70 -26.42
N VAL A 337 -9.44 -14.77 -25.14
CA VAL A 337 -10.34 -14.47 -24.01
C VAL A 337 -10.68 -12.97 -23.98
N GLN A 338 -9.70 -12.11 -24.26
CA GLN A 338 -9.90 -10.66 -24.36
C GLN A 338 -10.88 -10.31 -25.48
N GLN A 339 -10.73 -10.95 -26.64
CA GLN A 339 -11.63 -10.70 -27.78
C GLN A 339 -13.08 -11.05 -27.42
N ARG A 340 -13.32 -12.22 -26.82
CA ARG A 340 -14.66 -12.61 -26.36
C ARG A 340 -15.26 -11.62 -25.36
N LEU A 341 -14.45 -11.03 -24.50
CA LEU A 341 -14.89 -10.00 -23.54
C LEU A 341 -15.19 -8.65 -24.20
N ILE A 342 -14.48 -8.31 -25.27
CA ILE A 342 -14.79 -7.13 -26.10
C ILE A 342 -16.12 -7.35 -26.82
N ASP A 343 -16.32 -8.53 -27.42
CA ASP A 343 -17.56 -8.89 -28.12
C ASP A 343 -18.77 -8.90 -27.15
N LYS A 344 -18.56 -9.33 -25.90
CA LYS A 344 -19.56 -9.28 -24.81
C LYS A 344 -19.78 -7.87 -24.23
N GLY A 345 -19.01 -6.87 -24.65
CA GLY A 345 -19.10 -5.48 -24.14
C GLY A 345 -18.61 -5.29 -22.70
N LEU A 346 -17.84 -6.25 -22.15
CA LEU A 346 -17.31 -6.20 -20.78
C LEU A 346 -15.92 -5.51 -20.71
N LEU A 347 -15.16 -5.56 -21.81
CA LEU A 347 -13.92 -4.80 -22.01
C LEU A 347 -14.11 -3.75 -23.10
N LEU A 348 -13.41 -2.61 -22.97
CA LEU A 348 -13.38 -1.60 -24.02
C LEU A 348 -12.31 -1.97 -25.05
N ASP A 349 -12.65 -1.82 -26.33
CA ASP A 349 -11.67 -1.83 -27.41
C ASP A 349 -10.64 -0.69 -27.25
N ARG A 350 -9.42 -0.88 -27.76
CA ARG A 350 -8.31 0.08 -27.65
C ARG A 350 -8.68 1.44 -28.23
N ARG A 351 -9.43 1.49 -29.33
CA ARG A 351 -9.87 2.76 -29.95
C ARG A 351 -10.88 3.49 -29.07
N MET A 352 -11.88 2.77 -28.58
CA MET A 352 -12.87 3.32 -27.66
C MET A 352 -12.24 3.77 -26.35
N ALA A 353 -11.28 3.02 -25.79
CA ALA A 353 -10.54 3.41 -24.61
C ALA A 353 -9.74 4.72 -24.81
N LEU A 354 -9.13 4.92 -25.98
CA LEU A 354 -8.44 6.17 -26.32
C LEU A 354 -9.42 7.33 -26.47
N LEU A 355 -10.56 7.13 -27.13
CA LEU A 355 -11.61 8.15 -27.24
C LEU A 355 -12.15 8.55 -25.86
N VAL A 356 -12.40 7.58 -24.98
CA VAL A 356 -12.85 7.85 -23.60
C VAL A 356 -11.79 8.64 -22.83
N ARG A 357 -10.50 8.33 -22.98
CA ARG A 357 -9.39 9.09 -22.36
C ARG A 357 -9.35 10.53 -22.88
N GLY A 358 -9.42 10.72 -24.20
CA GLY A 358 -9.40 12.04 -24.83
C GLY A 358 -10.60 12.90 -24.42
N ILE A 359 -11.82 12.38 -24.60
CA ILE A 359 -13.06 13.12 -24.31
C ILE A 359 -13.15 13.45 -22.81
N SER A 360 -12.80 12.52 -21.92
CA SER A 360 -12.83 12.80 -20.47
C SER A 360 -11.76 13.79 -20.02
N ALA A 361 -10.68 13.98 -20.76
CA ALA A 361 -9.65 14.98 -20.45
C ALA A 361 -10.05 16.42 -20.88
N VAL A 362 -11.06 16.58 -21.74
CA VAL A 362 -11.47 17.90 -22.30
C VAL A 362 -11.76 18.95 -21.22
N PRO A 363 -12.53 18.69 -20.14
CA PRO A 363 -12.80 19.70 -19.11
C PRO A 363 -11.54 20.22 -18.41
N VAL A 364 -10.61 19.33 -18.07
CA VAL A 364 -9.34 19.70 -17.44
C VAL A 364 -8.41 20.40 -18.44
N ALA A 365 -8.40 19.97 -19.70
CA ALA A 365 -7.65 20.61 -20.77
C ALA A 365 -8.15 22.05 -21.04
N ALA A 366 -9.46 22.27 -21.04
CA ALA A 366 -10.05 23.61 -21.18
C ALA A 366 -9.70 24.53 -20.01
N LEU A 367 -9.64 24.00 -18.78
CA LEU A 367 -9.17 24.76 -17.63
C LEU A 367 -7.67 25.09 -17.76
N TRP A 368 -6.87 24.13 -18.21
CA TRP A 368 -5.44 24.32 -18.45
C TRP A 368 -5.18 25.41 -19.49
N THR A 369 -5.92 25.43 -20.61
CA THR A 369 -5.77 26.47 -21.65
C THR A 369 -6.14 27.85 -21.13
N LEU A 370 -7.21 27.98 -20.34
CA LEU A 370 -7.57 29.23 -19.66
C LEU A 370 -6.46 29.72 -18.72
N GLY A 371 -5.90 28.81 -17.91
CA GLY A 371 -4.79 29.13 -17.02
C GLY A 371 -3.53 29.55 -17.76
N ALA A 372 -3.20 28.87 -18.87
CA ALA A 372 -2.07 29.20 -19.73
C ALA A 372 -2.23 30.60 -20.37
N CYS A 373 -3.42 30.93 -20.89
CA CYS A 373 -3.71 32.27 -21.41
C CYS A 373 -3.51 33.35 -20.34
N LYS A 374 -4.01 33.13 -19.11
CA LYS A 374 -3.82 34.08 -18.01
C LYS A 374 -2.35 34.18 -17.57
N LEU A 375 -1.61 33.09 -17.60
CA LEU A 375 -0.18 33.07 -17.28
C LEU A 375 0.62 33.93 -18.27
N VAL A 376 0.34 33.81 -19.57
CA VAL A 376 0.96 34.65 -20.61
C VAL A 376 0.64 36.13 -20.40
N ILE A 377 -0.62 36.48 -20.13
CA ILE A 377 -1.03 37.86 -19.83
C ILE A 377 -0.32 38.39 -18.56
N GLY A 378 -0.20 37.55 -17.53
CA GLY A 378 0.48 37.89 -16.28
C GLY A 378 1.97 38.17 -16.47
N LEU A 379 2.64 37.35 -17.28
CA LEU A 379 4.06 37.54 -17.65
C LEU A 379 4.28 38.80 -18.48
N GLN A 380 3.42 39.07 -19.47
CA GLN A 380 3.49 40.28 -20.29
C GLN A 380 3.20 41.56 -19.48
N GLY A 381 2.32 41.46 -18.48
CA GLY A 381 1.96 42.57 -17.59
C GLY A 381 2.91 42.81 -16.42
N GLY A 382 3.96 41.99 -16.24
CA GLY A 382 4.92 42.13 -15.14
C GLY A 382 4.35 41.82 -13.75
N TYR A 383 3.24 41.07 -13.67
CA TYR A 383 2.60 40.70 -12.41
C TYR A 383 3.26 39.47 -11.77
N PRO A 384 3.23 39.32 -10.43
CA PRO A 384 3.70 38.11 -9.78
C PRO A 384 2.80 36.91 -10.12
N VAL A 385 3.30 35.97 -10.92
CA VAL A 385 2.54 34.81 -11.43
C VAL A 385 2.79 33.49 -10.67
N GLY A 386 3.56 33.50 -9.58
CA GLY A 386 4.03 32.28 -8.89
C GLY A 386 2.89 31.34 -8.44
N TYR A 387 1.83 31.89 -7.85
CA TYR A 387 0.67 31.09 -7.41
C TYR A 387 -0.08 30.43 -8.58
N LEU A 388 -0.21 31.14 -9.71
CA LEU A 388 -0.85 30.59 -10.90
C LEU A 388 0.00 29.47 -11.51
N LEU A 389 1.32 29.63 -11.54
CA LEU A 389 2.24 28.60 -11.99
C LEU A 389 2.11 27.31 -11.16
N ALA A 390 2.04 27.43 -9.83
CA ALA A 390 1.86 26.27 -8.94
C ALA A 390 0.54 25.53 -9.22
N LEU A 391 -0.58 26.27 -9.39
CA LEU A 391 -1.86 25.66 -9.77
C LEU A 391 -1.82 25.03 -11.17
N MET A 392 -1.09 25.61 -12.11
CA MET A 392 -0.90 25.04 -13.46
C MET A 392 -0.14 23.72 -13.44
N VAL A 393 0.84 23.56 -12.54
CA VAL A 393 1.51 22.26 -12.32
C VAL A 393 0.51 21.22 -11.81
N LEU A 394 -0.32 21.58 -10.82
CA LEU A 394 -1.35 20.69 -10.31
C LEU A 394 -2.36 20.27 -11.40
N VAL A 395 -2.86 21.21 -12.20
CA VAL A 395 -3.78 20.91 -13.32
C VAL A 395 -3.10 20.03 -14.37
N SER A 396 -1.83 20.27 -14.66
CA SER A 396 -1.04 19.42 -15.57
C SER A 396 -0.93 17.98 -15.06
N MET A 397 -0.67 17.79 -13.77
CA MET A 397 -0.64 16.45 -13.14
C MET A 397 -2.01 15.75 -13.23
N VAL A 398 -3.10 16.49 -12.99
CA VAL A 398 -4.46 15.95 -13.12
C VAL A 398 -4.75 15.57 -14.57
N LEU A 399 -4.47 16.46 -15.53
CA LEU A 399 -4.64 16.23 -16.96
C LEU A 399 -3.87 14.99 -17.41
N LEU A 400 -2.59 14.90 -17.02
CA LEU A 400 -1.74 13.76 -17.31
C LEU A 400 -2.28 12.48 -16.66
N GLY A 401 -2.83 12.54 -15.45
CA GLY A 401 -3.52 11.42 -14.83
C GLY A 401 -4.70 10.91 -15.66
N PHE A 402 -5.58 11.80 -16.16
CA PHE A 402 -6.68 11.41 -17.04
C PHE A 402 -6.18 10.87 -18.40
N LEU A 403 -5.07 11.39 -18.91
CA LEU A 403 -4.50 10.95 -20.16
C LEU A 403 -3.73 9.65 -20.03
N LEU A 404 -2.99 9.38 -18.96
CA LEU A 404 -2.09 8.23 -18.80
C LEU A 404 -2.78 7.00 -18.18
N VAL A 405 -3.74 7.19 -17.26
CA VAL A 405 -4.40 6.06 -16.59
C VAL A 405 -5.25 5.27 -17.61
N PRO A 406 -4.94 3.98 -17.86
CA PRO A 406 -5.64 3.18 -18.86
C PRO A 406 -7.06 2.83 -18.39
N VAL A 407 -8.04 2.99 -19.29
CA VAL A 407 -9.42 2.54 -19.09
C VAL A 407 -9.64 1.26 -19.87
N ARG A 408 -9.63 0.12 -19.16
CA ARG A 408 -9.78 -1.21 -19.80
C ARG A 408 -11.18 -1.79 -19.67
N ARG A 409 -11.88 -1.52 -18.56
CA ARG A 409 -13.16 -2.15 -18.21
C ARG A 409 -14.35 -1.27 -18.57
N SER A 410 -15.44 -1.87 -19.04
CA SER A 410 -16.73 -1.16 -19.18
C SER A 410 -17.44 -1.06 -17.83
N GLY A 411 -18.45 -0.19 -17.73
CA GLY A 411 -19.29 -0.10 -16.53
C GLY A 411 -20.04 -1.41 -16.22
N ALA A 412 -20.41 -2.13 -17.28
CA ALA A 412 -20.97 -3.48 -17.22
C ALA A 412 -19.98 -4.52 -16.66
N GLY A 413 -18.73 -4.49 -17.11
CA GLY A 413 -17.65 -5.33 -16.57
C GLY A 413 -17.45 -5.11 -15.07
N ASP A 414 -17.39 -3.85 -14.63
CA ASP A 414 -17.26 -3.51 -13.20
C ASP A 414 -18.47 -3.94 -12.37
N ALA A 415 -19.68 -3.86 -12.91
CA ALA A 415 -20.88 -4.35 -12.23
C ALA A 415 -20.81 -5.86 -12.01
N ARG A 416 -20.43 -6.62 -13.05
CA ARG A 416 -20.33 -8.08 -12.97
C ARG A 416 -19.22 -8.57 -12.04
N LEU A 417 -18.06 -7.90 -12.08
CA LEU A 417 -16.95 -8.20 -11.17
C LEU A 417 -17.34 -7.94 -9.71
N ARG A 418 -18.06 -6.85 -9.43
CA ARG A 418 -18.57 -6.55 -8.08
C ARG A 418 -19.58 -7.58 -7.60
N GLU A 419 -20.51 -7.99 -8.46
CA GLU A 419 -21.47 -9.04 -8.12
C GLU A 419 -20.76 -10.34 -7.74
N ARG A 420 -19.77 -10.79 -8.52
CA ARG A 420 -19.00 -12.00 -8.21
C ARG A 420 -18.16 -11.86 -6.93
N ARG A 421 -17.47 -10.73 -6.73
CA ARG A 421 -16.72 -10.46 -5.49
C ARG A 421 -17.61 -10.40 -4.24
N SER A 422 -18.87 -10.00 -4.36
CA SER A 422 -19.81 -10.06 -3.22
C SER A 422 -20.23 -11.48 -2.84
N LYS A 423 -20.15 -12.43 -3.77
CA LYS A 423 -20.53 -13.84 -3.57
C LYS A 423 -19.35 -14.71 -3.16
N VAL A 424 -18.14 -14.41 -3.63
CA VAL A 424 -16.93 -15.21 -3.40
C VAL A 424 -16.02 -14.50 -2.41
N ARG A 425 -15.83 -15.09 -1.22
CA ARG A 425 -14.92 -14.57 -0.20
C ARG A 425 -13.45 -14.78 -0.64
N PRO A 426 -12.52 -13.87 -0.28
CA PRO A 426 -11.10 -14.04 -0.57
C PRO A 426 -10.51 -15.35 -0.03
N ASP A 427 -10.96 -15.77 1.16
CA ASP A 427 -10.49 -16.99 1.83
C ASP A 427 -11.09 -18.28 1.27
N ALA A 428 -11.93 -18.20 0.23
CA ALA A 428 -12.59 -19.38 -0.34
C ALA A 428 -11.58 -20.45 -0.82
N ALA A 429 -10.38 -20.04 -1.26
CA ALA A 429 -9.31 -20.94 -1.64
C ALA A 429 -8.69 -21.73 -0.46
N ARG A 430 -8.89 -21.28 0.78
CA ARG A 430 -8.44 -22.01 1.99
C ARG A 430 -9.41 -23.13 2.39
N THR A 431 -10.67 -23.02 1.96
CA THR A 431 -11.77 -23.92 2.38
C THR A 431 -12.22 -24.89 1.27
N GLY A 432 -11.72 -24.74 0.04
CA GLY A 432 -12.19 -25.51 -1.12
C GLY A 432 -11.04 -26.06 -1.98
N ASN A 433 -11.35 -27.08 -2.79
CA ASN A 433 -10.37 -27.80 -3.62
C ASN A 433 -9.94 -27.06 -4.91
N ASP A 434 -10.73 -26.12 -5.45
CA ASP A 434 -10.36 -25.37 -6.67
C ASP A 434 -10.02 -23.91 -6.32
N PRO A 435 -8.72 -23.52 -6.29
CA PRO A 435 -8.31 -22.14 -6.05
C PRO A 435 -8.62 -21.21 -7.24
N GLY A 436 -9.10 -21.75 -8.37
CA GLY A 436 -9.23 -21.03 -9.64
C GLY A 436 -10.11 -19.77 -9.55
N GLU A 437 -11.30 -19.84 -8.99
CA GLU A 437 -12.20 -18.67 -8.94
C GLU A 437 -11.65 -17.57 -8.02
N ALA A 438 -11.05 -17.94 -6.89
CA ALA A 438 -10.45 -16.97 -5.96
C ALA A 438 -9.22 -16.30 -6.58
N VAL A 439 -8.35 -17.06 -7.26
CA VAL A 439 -7.20 -16.52 -8.00
C VAL A 439 -7.66 -15.63 -9.16
N ALA A 440 -8.73 -16.00 -9.86
CA ALA A 440 -9.31 -15.18 -10.92
C ALA A 440 -9.80 -13.82 -10.41
N LEU A 441 -10.37 -13.75 -9.19
CA LEU A 441 -10.95 -12.50 -8.65
C LEU A 441 -9.94 -11.63 -7.89
N TYR A 442 -9.03 -12.25 -7.14
CA TYR A 442 -8.14 -11.60 -6.17
C TYR A 442 -6.65 -11.73 -6.52
N GLY A 443 -6.30 -12.62 -7.45
CA GLY A 443 -4.91 -12.88 -7.84
C GLY A 443 -4.19 -13.89 -6.96
N THR A 444 -2.87 -13.92 -7.07
CA THR A 444 -2.00 -14.86 -6.34
C THR A 444 -2.08 -14.70 -4.82
N VAL A 445 -2.55 -13.56 -4.31
CA VAL A 445 -2.78 -13.33 -2.87
C VAL A 445 -3.81 -14.31 -2.30
N ALA A 446 -4.75 -14.80 -3.12
CA ALA A 446 -5.70 -15.83 -2.70
C ALA A 446 -5.03 -17.17 -2.35
N LEU A 447 -3.78 -17.39 -2.78
CA LEU A 447 -3.00 -18.60 -2.47
C LEU A 447 -2.26 -18.50 -1.13
N VAL A 448 -2.37 -17.37 -0.42
CA VAL A 448 -1.74 -17.21 0.90
C VAL A 448 -2.50 -18.05 1.93
N GLY A 449 -1.80 -19.03 2.50
CA GLY A 449 -2.39 -20.01 3.44
C GLY A 449 -2.90 -21.28 2.76
N THR A 450 -2.58 -21.51 1.49
CA THR A 450 -2.85 -22.76 0.76
C THR A 450 -1.52 -23.48 0.43
N PRO A 451 -1.52 -24.79 0.06
CA PRO A 451 -0.29 -25.50 -0.30
C PRO A 451 0.45 -24.88 -1.50
N TRP A 452 -0.21 -24.04 -2.29
CA TRP A 452 0.37 -23.39 -3.47
C TRP A 452 0.97 -22.00 -3.20
N VAL A 453 1.19 -21.62 -1.94
CA VAL A 453 1.79 -20.33 -1.53
C VAL A 453 3.16 -20.09 -2.17
N SER A 454 3.91 -21.15 -2.49
CA SER A 454 5.19 -21.08 -3.21
C SER A 454 5.10 -20.31 -4.52
N TYR A 455 3.96 -20.38 -5.22
CA TYR A 455 3.73 -19.60 -6.43
C TYR A 455 3.52 -18.11 -6.14
N HIS A 456 2.85 -17.76 -5.04
CA HIS A 456 2.72 -16.36 -4.61
C HIS A 456 4.10 -15.76 -4.31
N THR A 457 4.98 -16.50 -3.64
CA THR A 457 6.36 -16.03 -3.35
C THR A 457 7.22 -15.84 -4.60
N LEU A 458 6.93 -16.56 -5.69
CA LEU A 458 7.59 -16.35 -6.98
C LEU A 458 7.13 -15.08 -7.69
N ARG A 459 5.88 -14.66 -7.46
CA ARG A 459 5.25 -13.53 -8.15
C ARG A 459 5.40 -12.22 -7.37
N ALA A 460 5.61 -12.30 -6.05
CA ALA A 460 5.94 -11.15 -5.23
C ALA A 460 7.42 -10.76 -5.42
N PRO A 461 7.75 -9.48 -5.66
CA PRO A 461 9.15 -9.06 -5.77
C PRO A 461 9.89 -9.36 -4.47
N THR A 462 10.98 -10.11 -4.55
CA THR A 462 11.90 -10.31 -3.43
C THR A 462 12.61 -8.99 -3.14
N THR A 463 12.22 -8.29 -2.08
CA THR A 463 13.04 -7.24 -1.47
C THR A 463 14.21 -7.90 -0.74
N SER A 464 15.21 -8.35 -1.48
CA SER A 464 16.49 -8.78 -0.92
C SER A 464 17.44 -7.59 -0.89
N THR A 465 17.77 -7.18 0.33
CA THR A 465 18.94 -6.39 0.72
C THR A 465 20.20 -6.81 -0.03
N THR A 466 20.92 -5.82 -0.54
CA THR A 466 22.38 -5.72 -0.71
C THR A 466 23.13 -7.00 -1.08
N ASP A 467 23.48 -7.16 -2.36
CA ASP A 467 24.81 -7.59 -2.75
C ASP A 467 25.14 -7.10 -4.17
N SER A 468 26.22 -6.34 -4.24
CA SER A 468 26.80 -5.76 -5.44
C SER A 468 27.72 -6.77 -6.12
N SER A 469 27.34 -7.27 -7.31
CA SER A 469 28.24 -7.56 -8.45
C SER A 469 27.54 -8.46 -9.48
N GLY A 470 27.56 -8.06 -10.76
CA GLY A 470 27.22 -8.97 -11.87
C GLY A 470 26.34 -8.36 -12.95
N SER A 471 26.95 -7.53 -13.79
CA SER A 471 26.39 -7.03 -15.05
C SER A 471 25.93 -8.17 -15.98
N SER A 472 24.68 -8.12 -16.44
CA SER A 472 24.27 -8.66 -17.74
C SER A 472 23.23 -7.72 -18.36
N CYS A 473 23.61 -7.18 -19.51
CA CYS A 473 22.81 -6.35 -20.38
C CYS A 473 21.94 -7.22 -21.30
N GLY A 474 20.68 -6.83 -21.47
CA GLY A 474 19.75 -7.37 -22.45
C GLY A 474 18.51 -6.48 -22.51
N GLY A 475 18.47 -5.59 -23.49
CA GLY A 475 17.54 -4.46 -23.53
C GLY A 475 16.15 -4.75 -24.10
N GLY A 476 15.22 -3.85 -23.75
CA GLY A 476 14.27 -3.21 -24.66
C GLY A 476 12.98 -3.96 -25.01
N GLY A 477 11.84 -3.46 -24.51
CA GLY A 477 10.52 -3.76 -25.08
C GLY A 477 9.34 -3.43 -24.16
N ASP A 478 8.69 -2.30 -24.43
CA ASP A 478 7.52 -1.74 -23.74
C ASP A 478 6.38 -2.72 -23.42
N SER A 479 5.85 -2.69 -22.18
CA SER A 479 4.41 -2.51 -21.92
C SER A 479 4.08 -2.55 -20.42
N GLY A 480 3.47 -1.47 -19.94
CA GLY A 480 3.13 -1.19 -18.54
C GLY A 480 2.46 -2.35 -17.81
N GLY A 481 3.17 -2.87 -16.82
CA GLY A 481 2.63 -3.65 -15.73
C GLY A 481 2.28 -2.72 -14.58
N ASP A 482 0.99 -2.58 -14.29
CA ASP A 482 0.53 -2.00 -13.03
C ASP A 482 0.75 -3.03 -11.92
N GLY A 483 1.99 -3.12 -11.44
CA GLY A 483 2.34 -3.56 -10.10
C GLY A 483 2.49 -2.31 -9.23
N GLY A 484 1.80 -2.28 -8.09
CA GLY A 484 1.83 -1.15 -7.18
C GLY A 484 3.19 -0.95 -6.51
N GLY A 485 3.50 0.32 -6.21
CA GLY A 485 4.41 0.73 -5.16
C GLY A 485 5.85 1.00 -5.60
N GLY A 486 6.18 2.27 -5.86
CA GLY A 486 7.54 2.75 -5.99
C GLY A 486 7.65 4.16 -5.42
N CYS A 487 8.30 4.27 -4.27
CA CYS A 487 8.65 5.49 -3.57
C CYS A 487 9.52 6.42 -4.43
N GLY A 488 9.08 7.66 -4.62
CA GLY A 488 9.89 8.73 -5.19
C GLY A 488 10.88 9.26 -4.15
N GLY A 489 12.17 9.26 -4.51
CA GLY A 489 13.21 9.93 -3.74
C GLY A 489 13.06 11.45 -3.84
N CYS A 490 13.12 12.12 -2.69
CA CYS A 490 13.26 13.57 -2.61
C CYS A 490 14.76 13.87 -2.47
N GLY A 491 15.34 14.46 -3.52
CA GLY A 491 16.65 15.11 -3.43
C GLY A 491 16.54 16.40 -2.63
N GLY A 492 17.43 16.57 -1.65
CA GLY A 492 17.72 17.85 -1.00
C GLY A 492 18.99 18.43 -1.60
N GLY A 493 18.92 19.69 -2.05
CA GLY A 493 20.04 20.47 -2.53
C GLY A 493 21.05 20.77 -1.43
N GLY A 494 22.30 20.96 -1.84
CA GLY A 494 23.39 21.37 -0.99
C GLY A 494 23.30 22.84 -0.59
N ASP A 495 23.94 23.13 0.53
CA ASP A 495 25.07 24.07 0.58
C ASP A 495 26.33 23.26 0.88
#